data_AF-A0A519MBT2-F1
#
_entry.id   AF-A0A519MBT2-F1
#
_cell.length_a   1.000
_cell.length_b   1.000
_cell.length_c   1.000
_cell.angle_alpha   90.00
_cell.angle_beta   90.00
_cell.angle_gamma   90.00
#
_symmetry.space_group_name_H-M   'P 1'
#
loop_
_entity.id
_entity.type
_entity.pdbx_description
1 polymer ?
#
loop_
_entity_poly.entity_id
_entity_poly.type
_entity_poly.pdbx_seq_one_letter_code
_entity_poly.pdbx_strand_id
1 'polypeptide(L)'
;RECELKSASEEKSVVRYARHALDIEEVQAHIDAGKLPTKLAMTWDDRVSFMLTEGFQIKKVSFLDTVFEGTKADDGGFDTDVAIATGELVKLIPDLIEALGGEAESGVASAAQALASEGSAAPGVPKALPAAPSVPARKSAGGGVVTGPKDVPMDTDPESAPF
;
A
#
# COMPACT_ATOMS: atom_id res chain seq x y z
N ARG A 1 -17.00 21.17 9.15
CA ARG A 1 -16.43 19.88 8.69
C ARG A 1 -17.50 18.79 8.73
N GLU A 2 -17.20 17.57 8.28
CA GLU A 2 -18.10 16.39 8.37
C GLU A 2 -17.45 15.28 9.22
N CYS A 3 -18.24 14.56 10.01
CA CYS A 3 -17.76 13.42 10.82
C CYS A 3 -18.88 12.39 11.04
N GLU A 4 -18.56 11.09 11.06
CA GLU A 4 -19.45 9.99 11.45
C GLU A 4 -18.84 9.22 12.62
N LEU A 5 -19.43 9.32 13.80
CA LEU A 5 -19.07 8.54 14.99
C LEU A 5 -19.96 7.29 15.09
N LYS A 6 -19.40 6.12 15.39
CA LYS A 6 -20.15 4.89 15.67
C LYS A 6 -19.78 4.30 17.03
N SER A 7 -20.75 3.77 17.76
CA SER A 7 -20.48 2.92 18.92
C SER A 7 -19.94 1.56 18.49
N ALA A 8 -19.00 1.01 19.27
CA ALA A 8 -18.53 -0.36 19.16
C ALA A 8 -19.47 -1.40 19.83
N SER A 9 -20.55 -0.95 20.49
CA SER A 9 -21.54 -1.86 21.12
C SER A 9 -22.45 -2.54 20.09
N GLU A 10 -23.17 -3.56 20.53
CA GLU A 10 -24.09 -4.35 19.70
C GLU A 10 -25.21 -3.50 19.06
N GLU A 11 -25.62 -2.41 19.71
CA GLU A 11 -26.61 -1.45 19.20
C GLU A 11 -26.11 -0.61 18.01
N LYS A 12 -24.79 -0.54 17.78
CA LYS A 12 -24.14 0.16 16.65
C LYS A 12 -24.65 1.59 16.41
N SER A 13 -24.93 2.33 17.49
CA SER A 13 -25.47 3.70 17.40
C SER A 13 -24.54 4.61 16.60
N VAL A 14 -25.11 5.39 15.67
CA VAL A 14 -24.36 6.26 14.74
C VAL A 14 -24.78 7.72 14.94
N VAL A 15 -23.80 8.61 15.03
CA VAL A 15 -23.99 10.07 15.04
C VAL A 15 -23.26 10.67 13.85
N ARG A 16 -23.93 11.57 13.12
CA ARG A 16 -23.36 12.25 11.94
C ARG A 16 -23.40 13.76 12.12
N TYR A 17 -22.23 14.38 11.99
CA TYR A 17 -22.07 15.81 11.91
C TYR A 17 -21.84 16.20 10.44
N ALA A 18 -22.62 17.16 9.94
CA ALA A 18 -22.48 17.69 8.59
C ALA A 18 -22.45 19.22 8.66
N ARG A 19 -21.45 19.85 8.04
CA ARG A 19 -21.23 21.31 8.04
C ARG A 19 -21.19 21.93 9.45
N HIS A 20 -20.61 21.23 10.43
CA HIS A 20 -20.50 21.72 11.81
C HIS A 20 -19.05 21.85 12.28
N ALA A 21 -18.82 22.58 13.38
CA ALA A 21 -17.59 22.55 14.14
C ALA A 21 -17.43 21.14 14.76
N LEU A 22 -16.20 20.69 14.98
CA LEU A 22 -15.92 19.36 15.56
C LEU A 22 -15.17 19.46 16.91
N ASP A 23 -14.67 20.65 17.19
CA ASP A 23 -14.07 21.18 18.42
C ASP A 23 -15.12 21.65 19.44
N ILE A 24 -16.22 20.89 19.55
CA ILE A 24 -17.36 21.17 20.45
C ILE A 24 -17.49 20.09 21.53
N GLU A 25 -18.00 20.48 22.70
CA GLU A 25 -18.11 19.60 23.88
C GLU A 25 -18.94 18.34 23.60
N GLU A 26 -19.95 18.41 22.74
CA GLU A 26 -20.80 17.27 22.38
C GLU A 26 -20.07 16.18 21.58
N VAL A 27 -19.09 16.57 20.76
CA VAL A 27 -18.25 15.63 20.02
C VAL A 27 -17.31 14.92 20.99
N GLN A 28 -16.69 15.66 21.91
CA GLN A 28 -15.85 15.10 22.97
C GLN A 28 -16.65 14.13 23.84
N ALA A 29 -17.83 14.53 24.33
CA ALA A 29 -18.70 13.68 25.13
C ALA A 29 -19.15 12.40 24.40
N HIS A 30 -19.24 12.40 23.07
CA HIS A 30 -19.51 11.19 22.30
C HIS A 30 -18.29 10.26 22.16
N ILE A 31 -17.08 10.83 22.09
CA ILE A 31 -15.82 10.07 22.10
C ILE A 31 -15.59 9.45 23.48
N ASP A 32 -15.79 10.22 24.56
CA ASP A 32 -15.68 9.76 25.94
C ASP A 32 -16.70 8.66 26.27
N ALA A 33 -17.90 8.72 25.66
CA ALA A 33 -18.90 7.67 25.70
C ALA A 33 -18.58 6.44 24.80
N GLY A 34 -17.37 6.35 24.25
CA GLY A 34 -16.88 5.20 23.50
C GLY A 34 -17.36 5.12 22.03
N LYS A 35 -17.82 6.22 21.43
CA LYS A 35 -18.03 6.25 19.97
C LYS A 35 -16.74 6.60 19.24
N LEU A 36 -16.37 5.79 18.25
CA LEU A 36 -15.16 5.98 17.45
C LEU A 36 -15.46 6.72 16.14
N PRO A 37 -14.56 7.60 15.67
CA PRO A 37 -14.68 8.24 14.36
C PRO A 37 -14.44 7.23 13.25
N THR A 38 -15.46 7.07 12.40
CA THR A 38 -15.46 6.08 11.30
C THR A 38 -15.44 6.70 9.91
N LYS A 39 -15.80 7.98 9.82
CA LYS A 39 -15.53 8.87 8.69
C LYS A 39 -15.17 10.25 9.22
N LEU A 40 -14.14 10.88 8.66
CA LEU A 40 -13.72 12.23 9.02
C LEU A 40 -13.35 13.01 7.75
N ALA A 41 -13.95 14.19 7.56
CA ALA A 41 -13.54 15.11 6.51
C ALA A 41 -12.35 15.95 6.97
N MET A 42 -11.27 15.88 6.20
CA MET A 42 -9.97 16.47 6.47
C MET A 42 -9.55 17.34 5.28
N THR A 43 -8.69 18.31 5.57
CA THR A 43 -7.99 19.12 4.57
C THR A 43 -6.51 19.00 4.87
N TRP A 44 -5.71 18.68 3.86
CA TRP A 44 -4.25 18.63 3.92
C TRP A 44 -3.68 19.83 3.17
N ASP A 45 -2.70 20.49 3.79
CA ASP A 45 -1.92 21.63 3.28
C ASP A 45 -2.76 22.77 2.65
N ASP A 46 -4.02 22.94 3.09
CA ASP A 46 -5.02 23.81 2.45
C ASP A 46 -5.16 23.64 0.92
N ARG A 47 -4.85 22.42 0.43
CA ARG A 47 -4.75 22.09 -1.00
C ARG A 47 -5.57 20.85 -1.39
N VAL A 48 -5.70 19.85 -0.53
CA VAL A 48 -6.55 18.66 -0.81
C VAL A 48 -7.56 18.44 0.32
N SER A 49 -8.84 18.48 -0.03
CA SER A 49 -9.96 18.11 0.85
C SER A 49 -10.40 16.68 0.54
N PHE A 50 -10.60 15.85 1.57
CA PHE A 50 -11.02 14.46 1.42
C PHE A 50 -11.75 13.96 2.67
N MET A 51 -12.35 12.78 2.56
CA MET A 51 -12.96 12.04 3.66
C MET A 51 -12.20 10.73 3.88
N LEU A 52 -11.51 10.63 5.01
CA LEU A 52 -10.89 9.39 5.47
C LEU A 52 -11.95 8.48 6.14
N THR A 53 -11.83 7.16 5.97
CA THR A 53 -12.66 6.18 6.68
C THR A 53 -11.84 5.30 7.63
N GLU A 54 -12.53 4.60 8.55
CA GLU A 54 -11.95 3.58 9.45
C GLU A 54 -11.16 2.46 8.73
N GLY A 55 -11.44 2.22 7.45
CA GLY A 55 -10.71 1.26 6.61
C GLY A 55 -9.62 1.91 5.74
N PHE A 56 -9.08 3.06 6.16
CA PHE A 56 -8.08 3.86 5.44
C PHE A 56 -8.46 4.24 4.00
N GLN A 57 -9.74 4.29 3.68
CA GLN A 57 -10.20 4.67 2.33
C GLN A 57 -10.28 6.19 2.22
N ILE A 58 -9.56 6.77 1.26
CA ILE A 58 -9.68 8.17 0.87
C ILE A 58 -10.90 8.30 -0.07
N LYS A 59 -11.88 9.12 0.29
CA LYS A 59 -13.12 9.36 -0.48
C LYS A 59 -13.38 10.84 -0.65
N LYS A 60 -14.25 11.22 -1.59
CA LYS A 60 -14.62 12.62 -1.88
C LYS A 60 -13.39 13.54 -2.06
N VAL A 61 -12.36 13.09 -2.77
CA VAL A 61 -11.16 13.91 -3.03
C VAL A 61 -11.57 15.13 -3.85
N SER A 62 -11.18 16.31 -3.38
CA SER A 62 -11.32 17.58 -4.06
C SER A 62 -10.03 18.38 -3.88
N PHE A 63 -9.42 18.76 -4.99
CA PHE A 63 -8.37 19.77 -4.99
C PHE A 63 -9.02 21.15 -4.74
N LEU A 64 -8.34 21.99 -3.97
CA LEU A 64 -8.78 23.35 -3.67
C LEU A 64 -8.16 24.34 -4.66
N ASP A 65 -8.75 25.54 -4.79
CA ASP A 65 -8.41 26.51 -5.83
C ASP A 65 -6.90 26.84 -5.91
N THR A 66 -6.21 26.87 -4.76
CA THR A 66 -4.75 27.05 -4.61
C THR A 66 -3.91 26.01 -5.38
N VAL A 67 -4.46 24.84 -5.69
CA VAL A 67 -3.78 23.79 -6.47
C VAL A 67 -3.67 24.16 -7.95
N PHE A 68 -4.62 24.93 -8.47
CA PHE A 68 -4.68 25.33 -9.87
C PHE A 68 -4.24 26.79 -10.10
N GLU A 69 -3.79 27.49 -9.06
CA GLU A 69 -3.36 28.89 -9.15
C GLU A 69 -2.20 29.05 -10.16
N GLY A 70 -2.39 29.90 -11.17
CA GLY A 70 -1.47 30.09 -12.28
C GLY A 70 -1.76 29.23 -13.53
N THR A 71 -2.63 28.22 -13.42
CA THR A 71 -3.10 27.44 -14.57
C THR A 71 -4.33 28.11 -15.18
N LYS A 72 -4.31 28.46 -16.48
CA LYS A 72 -5.52 28.97 -17.13
C LYS A 72 -6.46 27.83 -17.45
N ALA A 73 -7.75 28.02 -17.15
CA ALA A 73 -8.80 27.01 -17.36
C ALA A 73 -8.95 26.51 -18.82
N ASP A 74 -8.42 27.24 -19.80
CA ASP A 74 -8.44 26.90 -21.25
C ASP A 74 -7.10 26.32 -21.77
N ASP A 75 -5.99 26.47 -21.02
CA ASP A 75 -4.65 26.00 -21.43
C ASP A 75 -4.28 24.63 -20.82
N GLY A 76 -4.91 24.25 -19.70
CA GLY A 76 -4.53 23.11 -18.86
C GLY A 76 -5.29 21.81 -19.13
N GLY A 77 -5.41 21.38 -20.40
CA GLY A 77 -6.15 20.14 -20.74
C GLY A 77 -5.66 18.88 -20.00
N PHE A 78 -6.53 17.86 -19.94
CA PHE A 78 -6.46 16.63 -19.11
C PHE A 78 -5.08 16.18 -18.58
N ASP A 79 -4.05 16.07 -19.43
CA ASP A 79 -2.70 15.66 -19.02
C ASP A 79 -2.11 16.57 -17.92
N THR A 80 -2.44 17.86 -17.96
CA THR A 80 -2.05 18.87 -16.97
C THR A 80 -2.78 18.65 -15.65
N ASP A 81 -4.10 18.47 -15.69
CA ASP A 81 -4.91 18.13 -14.50
C ASP A 81 -4.42 16.85 -13.82
N VAL A 82 -4.09 15.81 -14.61
CA VAL A 82 -3.54 14.55 -14.10
C VAL A 82 -2.16 14.75 -13.49
N ALA A 83 -1.28 15.51 -14.14
CA ALA A 83 0.06 15.81 -13.61
C ALA A 83 -0.01 16.60 -12.28
N ILE A 84 -0.91 17.59 -12.19
CA ILE A 84 -1.15 18.35 -10.97
C ILE A 84 -1.74 17.43 -9.88
N ALA A 85 -2.85 16.76 -10.16
CA ALA A 85 -3.54 15.90 -9.20
C ALA A 85 -2.64 14.78 -8.64
N THR A 86 -1.85 14.12 -9.50
CA THR A 86 -0.91 13.08 -9.06
C THR A 86 0.27 13.66 -8.29
N GLY A 87 0.80 14.83 -8.68
CA GLY A 87 1.85 15.55 -7.95
C GLY A 87 1.45 15.95 -6.52
N GLU A 88 0.15 16.19 -6.29
CA GLU A 88 -0.42 16.41 -4.96
C GLU A 88 -0.61 15.12 -4.17
N LEU A 89 -1.16 14.08 -4.78
CA LEU A 89 -1.36 12.78 -4.13
C LEU A 89 -0.02 12.13 -3.70
N VAL A 90 1.06 12.34 -4.45
CA VAL A 90 2.42 11.87 -4.10
C VAL A 90 2.96 12.49 -2.81
N LYS A 91 2.47 13.67 -2.39
CA LYS A 91 2.83 14.30 -1.11
C LYS A 91 1.83 13.91 -0.01
N LEU A 92 0.53 13.99 -0.32
CA LEU A 92 -0.56 13.66 0.61
C LEU A 92 -0.43 12.25 1.20
N ILE A 93 -0.14 11.25 0.38
CA ILE A 93 -0.20 9.85 0.78
C ILE A 93 0.91 9.50 1.81
N PRO A 94 2.20 9.83 1.58
CA PRO A 94 3.24 9.67 2.60
C PRO A 94 2.93 10.41 3.91
N ASP A 95 2.55 11.69 3.86
CA ASP A 95 2.23 12.50 5.04
C ASP A 95 1.08 11.87 5.86
N LEU A 96 0.04 11.37 5.17
CA LEU A 96 -1.09 10.71 5.79
C LEU A 96 -0.69 9.38 6.44
N ILE A 97 0.17 8.60 5.79
CA ILE A 97 0.70 7.34 6.33
C ILE A 97 1.54 7.61 7.59
N GLU A 98 2.44 8.59 7.55
CA GLU A 98 3.27 8.97 8.71
C GLU A 98 2.39 9.46 9.88
N ALA A 99 1.42 10.33 9.61
CA ALA A 99 0.49 10.84 10.62
C ALA A 99 -0.41 9.75 11.24
N LEU A 100 -0.64 8.64 10.54
CA LEU A 100 -1.38 7.48 11.04
C LEU A 100 -0.50 6.46 11.79
N GLY A 101 0.81 6.72 11.93
CA GLY A 101 1.76 5.87 12.65
C GLY A 101 2.68 5.01 11.75
N GLY A 102 2.69 5.27 10.44
CA GLY A 102 3.49 4.53 9.45
C GLY A 102 2.79 3.29 8.88
N GLU A 103 3.42 2.65 7.90
CA GLU A 103 2.95 1.38 7.36
C GLU A 103 3.29 0.24 8.32
N ALA A 104 2.37 -0.71 8.49
CA ALA A 104 2.72 -1.99 9.08
C ALA A 104 3.68 -2.74 8.14
N GLU A 105 4.68 -3.45 8.69
CA GLU A 105 5.54 -4.32 7.88
C GLU A 105 4.68 -5.30 7.09
N SER A 106 4.64 -5.12 5.77
CA SER A 106 3.96 -6.06 4.90
C SER A 106 4.67 -7.42 4.97
N GLY A 107 3.92 -8.51 5.08
CA GLY A 107 4.49 -9.86 5.01
C GLY A 107 5.29 -10.11 3.72
N VAL A 108 5.03 -9.30 2.68
CA VAL A 108 5.79 -9.26 1.42
C VAL A 108 7.18 -8.66 1.60
N ALA A 109 7.33 -7.56 2.36
CA ALA A 109 8.63 -7.00 2.71
C ALA A 109 9.43 -7.97 3.61
N SER A 110 8.77 -8.60 4.59
CA SER A 110 9.38 -9.63 5.43
C SER A 110 9.85 -10.85 4.61
N ALA A 111 9.03 -11.34 3.67
CA ALA A 111 9.42 -12.42 2.76
C ALA A 111 10.58 -12.03 1.82
N ALA A 112 10.59 -10.81 1.29
CA ALA A 112 11.68 -10.31 0.47
C ALA A 112 12.99 -10.18 1.26
N GLN A 113 12.94 -9.72 2.51
CA GLN A 113 14.10 -9.65 3.40
C GLN A 113 14.60 -11.04 3.84
N ALA A 114 13.70 -12.00 4.06
CA ALA A 114 14.07 -13.40 4.33
C ALA A 114 14.83 -14.02 3.13
N LEU A 115 14.30 -13.88 1.92
CA LEU A 115 14.97 -14.35 0.69
C LEU A 115 16.32 -13.65 0.45
N ALA A 116 16.43 -12.36 0.77
CA ALA A 116 17.68 -11.61 0.67
C ALA A 116 18.73 -12.02 1.72
N SER A 117 18.31 -12.47 2.91
CA SER A 117 19.22 -12.89 3.98
C SER A 117 19.69 -14.34 3.83
N GLU A 118 18.89 -15.24 3.23
CA GLU A 118 19.35 -16.59 2.84
C GLU A 118 20.47 -16.56 1.77
N GLY A 119 20.49 -15.52 0.92
CA GLY A 119 21.54 -15.32 -0.10
C GLY A 119 22.91 -14.87 0.44
N SER A 120 23.01 -14.48 1.73
CA SER A 120 24.23 -13.91 2.32
C SER A 120 25.09 -14.91 3.12
N ALA A 121 24.83 -16.21 2.95
CA ALA A 121 25.67 -17.28 3.50
C ALA A 121 26.96 -17.48 2.68
N ALA A 122 27.89 -16.53 2.76
CA ALA A 122 29.23 -16.70 2.19
C ALA A 122 29.92 -17.95 2.81
N PRO A 123 30.48 -18.87 2.01
CA PRO A 123 31.05 -20.10 2.53
C PRO A 123 32.30 -19.80 3.37
N GLY A 124 32.19 -19.98 4.69
CA GLY A 124 33.28 -19.77 5.63
C GLY A 124 34.49 -20.65 5.30
N VAL A 125 35.67 -20.03 5.21
CA VAL A 125 36.93 -20.71 4.90
C VAL A 125 37.22 -21.78 5.97
N PRO A 126 37.30 -23.09 5.61
CA PRO A 126 37.52 -24.13 6.58
C PRO A 126 38.95 -24.11 7.11
N LYS A 127 39.10 -23.95 8.43
CA LYS A 127 40.37 -24.08 9.15
C LYS A 127 40.79 -25.56 9.19
N ALA A 128 42.05 -25.84 8.86
CA ALA A 128 42.57 -27.18 8.61
C ALA A 128 42.58 -28.13 9.83
N LEU A 129 42.44 -29.44 9.54
CA LEU A 129 42.65 -30.58 10.44
C LEU A 129 43.40 -31.69 9.63
N PRO A 130 44.29 -32.52 10.22
CA PRO A 130 45.31 -33.26 9.46
C PRO A 130 44.85 -34.59 8.80
N ALA A 131 45.81 -35.27 8.18
CA ALA A 131 45.65 -36.15 7.01
C ALA A 131 45.11 -37.57 7.21
N ALA A 132 44.37 -38.03 6.17
CA ALA A 132 44.32 -39.33 5.46
C ALA A 132 44.68 -40.67 6.17
N PRO A 133 44.03 -41.78 5.75
CA PRO A 133 44.56 -42.54 4.60
C PRO A 133 43.52 -42.92 3.50
N SER A 134 44.02 -43.38 2.34
CA SER A 134 43.27 -43.80 1.13
C SER A 134 43.04 -45.34 1.10
N VAL A 135 42.43 -46.03 0.12
CA VAL A 135 42.12 -45.89 -1.35
C VAL A 135 40.90 -46.85 -1.67
N PRO A 136 40.37 -47.05 -2.91
CA PRO A 136 40.49 -46.36 -4.21
C PRO A 136 39.12 -46.10 -4.93
N ALA A 137 39.18 -45.54 -6.15
CA ALA A 137 38.01 -45.15 -6.97
C ALA A 137 37.26 -46.29 -7.69
N ARG A 138 36.01 -46.04 -8.11
CA ARG A 138 35.35 -46.75 -9.23
C ARG A 138 34.55 -45.77 -10.14
N LYS A 139 34.51 -46.12 -11.43
CA LYS A 139 34.11 -45.30 -12.59
C LYS A 139 32.62 -44.91 -12.68
N SER A 140 32.39 -43.64 -13.06
CA SER A 140 31.69 -43.18 -14.29
C SER A 140 30.47 -43.95 -14.83
N ALA A 141 29.30 -43.29 -14.76
CA ALA A 141 28.22 -43.15 -15.77
C ALA A 141 26.97 -42.61 -15.03
N GLY A 142 26.10 -41.73 -15.54
CA GLY A 142 25.99 -41.12 -16.86
C GLY A 142 24.51 -41.06 -17.28
N GLY A 143 23.97 -39.86 -17.52
CA GLY A 143 22.63 -39.66 -18.10
C GLY A 143 21.48 -39.43 -17.10
N GLY A 144 20.61 -38.45 -17.41
CA GLY A 144 19.46 -38.02 -16.61
C GLY A 144 19.15 -36.52 -16.83
N VAL A 145 19.02 -36.07 -18.07
CA VAL A 145 17.72 -35.87 -18.76
C VAL A 145 16.87 -34.76 -18.10
N VAL A 146 16.89 -33.57 -18.70
CA VAL A 146 15.96 -32.47 -18.41
C VAL A 146 14.55 -32.87 -18.84
N THR A 147 13.62 -32.88 -17.89
CA THR A 147 12.18 -33.07 -18.15
C THR A 147 11.49 -31.71 -18.28
N GLY A 148 11.46 -31.18 -19.51
CA GLY A 148 10.73 -29.96 -19.85
C GLY A 148 10.37 -29.95 -21.34
N PRO A 149 9.15 -29.52 -21.73
CA PRO A 149 8.79 -29.34 -23.14
C PRO A 149 9.76 -28.38 -23.83
N LYS A 150 10.14 -28.68 -25.08
CA LYS A 150 11.15 -27.90 -25.81
C LYS A 150 10.61 -26.65 -26.51
N ASP A 151 9.30 -26.55 -26.66
CA ASP A 151 8.64 -25.48 -27.42
C ASP A 151 7.55 -24.82 -26.57
N VAL A 152 7.49 -23.50 -26.63
CA VAL A 152 6.44 -22.69 -25.98
C VAL A 152 5.19 -22.73 -26.87
N PRO A 153 3.99 -22.99 -26.34
CA PRO A 153 2.76 -22.91 -27.13
C PRO A 153 2.60 -21.50 -27.72
N MET A 154 2.44 -21.39 -29.03
CA MET A 154 2.16 -20.10 -29.66
C MET A 154 0.72 -19.68 -29.38
N ASP A 155 0.55 -18.42 -29.03
CA ASP A 155 -0.76 -17.79 -28.80
C ASP A 155 -1.45 -17.53 -30.15
N THR A 156 -2.63 -18.10 -30.33
CA THR A 156 -3.49 -17.92 -31.52
C THR A 156 -4.96 -17.97 -31.10
N ASP A 157 -5.59 -16.81 -30.91
CA ASP A 157 -6.61 -16.23 -31.82
C ASP A 157 -7.30 -15.01 -31.16
N PRO A 158 -7.24 -13.79 -31.74
CA PRO A 158 -7.83 -12.60 -31.13
C PRO A 158 -9.36 -12.44 -31.24
N GLU A 159 -10.10 -13.34 -31.91
CA GLU A 159 -11.57 -13.27 -32.03
C GLU A 159 -12.31 -14.46 -31.38
N SER A 160 -12.16 -14.65 -30.06
CA SER A 160 -13.09 -15.52 -29.30
C SER A 160 -13.46 -15.02 -27.91
N ALA A 161 -14.68 -14.50 -27.83
CA ALA A 161 -15.55 -14.48 -26.66
C ALA A 161 -17.02 -14.52 -27.17
N PRO A 162 -18.03 -14.93 -26.37
CA PRO A 162 -17.96 -15.34 -24.96
C PRO A 162 -18.66 -16.68 -24.62
N PHE A 163 -18.17 -17.35 -23.57
CA PHE A 163 -18.99 -18.14 -22.63
C PHE A 163 -18.37 -18.04 -21.23
#